data_AF-A0A7H0LLV9-F1
#
_entry.id   AF-A0A7H0LLV9-F1
#
_cell.length_a   1.000
_cell.length_b   1.000
_cell.length_c   1.000
_cell.angle_alpha   90.00
_cell.angle_beta   90.00
_cell.angle_gamma   90.00
#
_symmetry.space_group_name_H-M   'P 1'
#
loop_
_entity.id
_entity.type
_entity.pdbx_description
1 polymer ?
#
loop_
_entity_poly.entity_id
_entity_poly.type
_entity_poly.pdbx_seq_one_letter_code
_entity_poly.pdbx_strand_id
1 'polypeptide(L)'
;MPALILSAPILSVPISLAAPASASSAPDQAALAGRELAHPPVKGSAGPYRAVTLTLTRPAEPFGAPFTGMLDIGRGKRLILAGPDENADFFQVEPKAVLFVPTARSRSNDIVILYDSSRIGPQHGTQHRALVYRIDATKALRCPDIERRLEGAANAATVRARLGRRKG
;
A
#
# COMPACT_ATOMS: atom_id res chain seq x y z
N MET A 1 4.80 64.54 -39.46
CA MET A 1 3.60 63.88 -38.91
C MET A 1 3.45 62.52 -39.60
N PRO A 2 3.83 61.40 -38.96
CA PRO A 2 3.64 60.07 -39.54
C PRO A 2 2.27 59.51 -39.15
N ALA A 3 1.51 59.06 -40.14
CA ALA A 3 0.29 58.27 -39.96
C ALA A 3 0.64 56.77 -39.98
N LEU A 4 0.20 56.08 -38.93
CA LEU A 4 0.25 54.64 -38.74
C LEU A 4 -0.50 53.89 -39.86
N ILE A 5 0.08 52.80 -40.36
CA ILE A 5 -0.70 51.66 -40.85
C ILE A 5 -0.12 50.37 -40.23
N LEU A 6 -1.02 49.66 -39.55
CA LEU A 6 -0.84 48.41 -38.83
C LEU A 6 -0.29 47.28 -39.72
N SER A 7 0.77 46.62 -39.25
CA SER A 7 1.16 45.28 -39.70
C SER A 7 0.80 44.29 -38.60
N ALA A 8 -0.10 43.34 -38.89
CA ALA A 8 -0.50 42.28 -37.98
C ALA A 8 0.49 41.10 -38.06
N PRO A 9 0.99 40.55 -36.94
CA PRO A 9 1.64 39.25 -36.93
C PRO A 9 0.62 38.11 -36.78
N ILE A 10 0.67 37.16 -37.70
CA ILE A 10 -0.04 35.88 -37.63
C ILE A 10 0.55 35.08 -36.46
N LEU A 11 -0.28 34.81 -35.45
CA LEU A 11 0.07 34.00 -34.29
C LEU A 11 0.10 32.52 -34.69
N SER A 12 1.26 32.03 -35.11
CA SER A 12 1.48 30.58 -35.30
C SER A 12 1.50 29.89 -33.93
N VAL A 13 0.41 29.18 -33.62
CA VAL A 13 0.32 28.28 -32.46
C VAL A 13 1.08 26.99 -32.77
N PRO A 14 2.17 26.63 -32.05
CA PRO A 14 2.70 25.29 -32.15
C PRO A 14 1.78 24.34 -31.36
N ILE A 15 0.85 23.68 -32.04
CA ILE A 15 0.26 22.43 -31.56
C ILE A 15 1.33 21.35 -31.81
N SER A 16 2.21 21.15 -30.84
CA SER A 16 3.05 19.96 -30.82
C SER A 16 2.49 19.03 -29.76
N LEU A 17 1.84 17.97 -30.25
CA LEU A 17 1.35 16.82 -29.51
C LEU A 17 2.40 16.39 -28.48
N ALA A 18 2.07 16.51 -27.20
CA ALA A 18 2.75 15.75 -26.17
C ALA A 18 2.55 14.26 -26.52
N ALA A 19 3.64 13.60 -26.90
CA ALA A 19 3.67 12.16 -27.10
C ALA A 19 3.12 11.46 -25.85
N PRO A 20 2.30 10.41 -26.00
CA PRO A 20 1.88 9.63 -24.86
C PRO A 20 3.14 9.10 -24.18
N ALA A 21 3.23 9.35 -22.87
CA ALA A 21 4.26 8.76 -22.01
C ALA A 21 4.28 7.26 -22.28
N SER A 22 5.28 6.81 -23.03
CA SER A 22 5.51 5.41 -23.30
C SER A 22 5.50 4.66 -21.98
N ALA A 23 4.62 3.67 -21.95
CA ALA A 23 4.38 2.71 -20.90
C ALA A 23 5.55 2.61 -19.92
N SER A 24 5.29 3.10 -18.70
CA SER A 24 5.94 2.62 -17.49
C SER A 24 6.17 1.13 -17.65
N SER A 25 7.44 0.72 -17.75
CA SER A 25 7.86 -0.67 -17.74
C SER A 25 7.32 -1.31 -16.47
N ALA A 26 6.13 -1.89 -16.62
CA ALA A 26 5.43 -2.64 -15.62
C ALA A 26 6.39 -3.73 -15.14
N PRO A 27 6.79 -3.77 -13.85
CA PRO A 27 7.44 -4.95 -13.30
C PRO A 27 6.48 -6.16 -13.20
N ASP A 28 5.36 -6.15 -13.93
CA ASP A 28 4.05 -6.53 -13.39
C ASP A 28 3.40 -7.73 -14.09
N GLN A 29 4.04 -8.37 -15.08
CA GLN A 29 3.42 -9.51 -15.80
C GLN A 29 4.21 -10.82 -15.80
N ALA A 30 5.49 -10.83 -15.43
CA ALA A 30 6.29 -12.06 -15.42
C ALA A 30 6.46 -12.70 -14.03
N ALA A 31 6.04 -12.02 -12.96
CA ALA A 31 6.25 -12.50 -11.60
C ALA A 31 5.02 -13.26 -11.08
N LEU A 32 5.14 -14.60 -11.11
CA LEU A 32 4.40 -15.61 -10.34
C LEU A 32 3.21 -16.25 -11.07
N ALA A 33 3.47 -17.25 -11.91
CA ALA A 33 2.44 -18.20 -12.33
C ALA A 33 1.66 -18.70 -11.10
N GLY A 34 0.32 -18.57 -11.13
CA GLY A 34 -0.57 -18.99 -10.04
C GLY A 34 -0.73 -17.99 -8.89
N ARG A 35 -0.24 -16.75 -9.00
CA ARG A 35 -0.50 -15.68 -8.01
C ARG A 35 -1.02 -14.40 -8.66
N GLU A 36 -1.87 -13.69 -7.94
CA GLU A 36 -2.45 -12.41 -8.34
C GLU A 36 -2.16 -11.31 -7.31
N LEU A 37 -2.33 -10.05 -7.73
CA LEU A 37 -2.22 -8.90 -6.83
C LEU A 37 -3.45 -8.85 -5.92
N ALA A 38 -3.24 -8.90 -4.61
CA ALA A 38 -4.30 -8.78 -3.62
C ALA A 38 -4.69 -7.32 -3.35
N HIS A 39 -3.82 -6.37 -3.69
CA HIS A 39 -4.02 -4.93 -3.58
C HIS A 39 -3.09 -4.20 -4.56
N PRO A 40 -3.49 -3.05 -5.13
CA PRO A 40 -2.59 -2.23 -5.94
C PRO A 40 -1.26 -1.94 -5.22
N PRO A 41 -0.10 -1.98 -5.91
CA PRO A 41 1.19 -1.67 -5.30
C PRO A 41 1.20 -0.25 -4.71
N VAL A 42 1.70 -0.10 -3.49
CA VAL A 42 1.72 1.19 -2.78
C VAL A 42 3.14 1.62 -2.50
N LYS A 43 3.47 2.87 -2.86
CA LYS A 43 4.78 3.48 -2.63
C LYS A 43 4.78 4.32 -1.35
N GLY A 44 5.90 4.34 -0.64
CA GLY A 44 6.04 5.17 0.55
C GLY A 44 7.44 5.09 1.17
N SER A 45 7.51 5.37 2.47
CA SER A 45 8.71 5.18 3.29
C SER A 45 8.37 4.27 4.48
N ALA A 46 9.27 3.36 4.85
CA ALA A 46 9.07 2.44 5.98
C ALA A 46 10.41 2.18 6.69
N GLY A 47 10.40 2.21 8.03
CA GLY A 47 11.63 2.02 8.81
C GLY A 47 12.73 3.02 8.42
N PRO A 48 13.97 2.56 8.15
CA PRO A 48 15.07 3.41 7.70
C PRO A 48 15.00 3.78 6.21
N TYR A 49 14.09 3.16 5.44
CA TYR A 49 14.04 3.31 3.98
C TYR A 49 13.09 4.45 3.57
N ARG A 50 13.60 5.39 2.76
CA ARG A 50 12.87 6.58 2.30
C ARG A 50 11.98 6.34 1.09
N ALA A 51 12.30 5.34 0.28
CA ALA A 51 11.54 4.97 -0.91
C ALA A 51 11.42 3.45 -0.95
N VAL A 52 10.20 2.95 -0.80
CA VAL A 52 9.86 1.53 -0.85
C VAL A 52 8.60 1.32 -1.67
N THR A 53 8.46 0.13 -2.25
CA THR A 53 7.21 -0.31 -2.91
C THR A 53 6.69 -1.55 -2.20
N LEU A 54 5.48 -1.50 -1.67
CA LEU A 54 4.80 -2.66 -1.09
C LEU A 54 3.87 -3.28 -2.12
N THR A 55 4.07 -4.57 -2.36
CA THR A 55 3.21 -5.40 -3.20
C THR A 55 2.57 -6.48 -2.35
N LEU A 56 1.25 -6.62 -2.40
CA LEU A 56 0.53 -7.71 -1.75
C LEU A 56 0.08 -8.70 -2.82
N THR A 57 0.41 -9.97 -2.66
CA THR A 57 0.03 -11.04 -3.60
C THR A 57 -0.70 -12.14 -2.87
N ARG A 58 -1.61 -12.82 -3.56
CA ARG A 58 -2.27 -14.04 -3.07
C ARG A 58 -2.27 -15.11 -4.16
N PRO A 59 -2.43 -16.40 -3.82
CA PRO A 59 -2.72 -17.42 -4.81
C PRO A 59 -3.95 -17.03 -5.65
N ALA A 60 -3.91 -17.30 -6.96
CA ALA A 60 -5.07 -17.09 -7.83
C ALA A 60 -6.22 -18.05 -7.48
N GLU A 61 -5.87 -19.25 -7.01
CA GLU A 61 -6.81 -20.25 -6.52
C GLU A 61 -6.22 -20.92 -5.26
N PRO A 62 -7.03 -21.24 -4.23
CA PRO A 62 -8.48 -20.99 -4.13
C PRO A 62 -8.81 -19.51 -3.85
N PHE A 63 -10.02 -19.10 -4.26
CA PHE A 63 -10.53 -17.76 -3.95
C PHE A 63 -10.56 -17.52 -2.44
N GLY A 64 -10.13 -16.34 -2.00
CA GLY A 64 -10.12 -15.97 -0.58
C GLY A 64 -8.88 -16.39 0.22
N ALA A 65 -7.88 -17.01 -0.46
CA ALA A 65 -6.60 -17.36 0.14
C ALA A 65 -5.89 -16.15 0.80
N PRO A 66 -5.11 -16.38 1.87
CA PRO A 66 -4.37 -15.32 2.55
C PRO A 66 -3.35 -14.66 1.61
N PHE A 67 -3.13 -13.37 1.80
CA PHE A 67 -2.14 -12.62 1.05
C PHE A 67 -0.77 -12.63 1.75
N THR A 68 0.30 -12.50 0.97
CA THR A 68 1.66 -12.26 1.42
C THR A 68 2.11 -10.88 0.97
N GLY A 69 2.83 -10.14 1.82
CA GLY A 69 3.41 -8.87 1.43
C GLY A 69 4.87 -9.01 1.01
N MET A 70 5.28 -8.21 0.03
CA MET A 70 6.66 -8.07 -0.41
C MET A 70 7.01 -6.58 -0.47
N LEU A 71 8.01 -6.18 0.31
CA LEU A 71 8.51 -4.82 0.35
C LEU A 71 9.80 -4.73 -0.45
N ASP A 72 9.77 -4.04 -1.59
CA ASP A 72 10.97 -3.69 -2.35
C ASP A 72 11.63 -2.46 -1.71
N ILE A 73 12.84 -2.65 -1.20
CA ILE A 73 13.66 -1.62 -0.54
C ILE A 73 14.77 -1.07 -1.46
N GLY A 74 14.75 -1.44 -2.73
CA GLY A 74 15.69 -1.01 -3.75
C GLY A 74 16.97 -1.85 -3.83
N ARG A 75 17.73 -1.65 -4.91
CA ARG A 75 18.98 -2.38 -5.22
C ARG A 75 18.83 -3.90 -5.23
N GLY A 76 17.67 -4.38 -5.70
CA GLY A 76 17.33 -5.80 -5.75
C GLY A 76 17.05 -6.46 -4.39
N LYS A 77 17.02 -5.68 -3.30
CA LYS A 77 16.71 -6.21 -1.96
C LYS A 77 15.21 -6.16 -1.70
N ARG A 78 14.67 -7.25 -1.16
CA ARG A 78 13.25 -7.41 -0.86
C ARG A 78 13.08 -7.99 0.55
N LEU A 79 12.10 -7.50 1.28
CA LEU A 79 11.67 -8.06 2.57
C LEU A 79 10.30 -8.69 2.40
N ILE A 80 10.13 -9.90 2.92
CA ILE A 80 8.82 -10.57 2.94
C ILE A 80 8.10 -10.18 4.22
N LEU A 81 6.84 -9.75 4.08
CA LEU A 81 5.92 -9.51 5.18
C LEU A 81 5.05 -10.76 5.33
N ALA A 82 5.14 -11.41 6.49
CA ALA A 82 4.30 -12.55 6.83
C ALA A 82 2.82 -12.16 6.69
N GLY A 83 2.00 -13.00 6.07
CA GLY A 83 0.57 -12.75 5.90
C GLY A 83 -0.21 -12.74 7.23
N PRO A 84 -1.54 -12.60 7.17
CA PRO A 84 -2.39 -12.82 8.34
C PRO A 84 -2.22 -14.25 8.85
N ASP A 85 -2.43 -14.45 10.16
CA ASP A 85 -2.38 -15.79 10.74
C ASP A 85 -3.44 -16.68 10.09
N GLU A 86 -3.00 -17.78 9.49
CA GLU A 86 -3.86 -18.77 8.87
C GLU A 86 -4.61 -19.51 9.99
N ASN A 87 -5.85 -19.10 10.26
CA ASN A 87 -6.79 -19.95 10.98
C ASN A 87 -7.64 -20.72 9.97
N ALA A 88 -7.86 -22.01 10.23
CA ALA A 88 -8.66 -22.89 9.39
C ALA A 88 -10.10 -22.38 9.15
N ASP A 89 -10.58 -21.46 9.98
CA ASP A 89 -11.92 -20.89 9.88
C ASP A 89 -12.01 -19.71 8.92
N PHE A 90 -10.90 -19.13 8.44
CA PHE A 90 -10.94 -18.02 7.49
C PHE A 90 -11.20 -18.53 6.08
N PHE A 91 -12.28 -18.05 5.47
CA PHE A 91 -12.62 -18.37 4.08
C PHE A 91 -12.29 -17.23 3.11
N GLN A 92 -12.26 -15.98 3.59
CA GLN A 92 -11.93 -14.83 2.74
C GLN A 92 -11.11 -13.81 3.51
N VAL A 93 -9.95 -13.45 2.98
CA VAL A 93 -9.11 -12.36 3.48
C VAL A 93 -8.88 -11.36 2.37
N GLU A 94 -9.35 -10.12 2.56
CA GLU A 94 -9.29 -9.08 1.53
C GLU A 94 -8.61 -7.81 2.06
N PRO A 95 -7.44 -7.41 1.53
CA PRO A 95 -6.84 -6.14 1.91
C PRO A 95 -7.69 -4.97 1.41
N LYS A 96 -8.02 -4.04 2.31
CA LYS A 96 -8.82 -2.85 2.00
C LYS A 96 -7.98 -1.59 1.88
N ALA A 97 -6.90 -1.48 2.65
CA ALA A 97 -6.01 -0.34 2.59
C ALA A 97 -4.61 -0.66 3.07
N VAL A 98 -3.62 0.02 2.49
CA VAL A 98 -2.23 0.02 2.94
C VAL A 98 -1.84 1.45 3.32
N LEU A 99 -1.27 1.62 4.50
CA LEU A 99 -0.90 2.91 5.05
C LEU A 99 0.54 2.86 5.56
N PHE A 100 1.29 3.94 5.31
CA PHE A 100 2.55 4.22 5.98
C PHE A 100 2.28 5.23 7.10
N VAL A 101 2.34 4.76 8.35
CA VAL A 101 1.98 5.58 9.51
C VAL A 101 3.24 6.04 10.26
N PRO A 102 3.42 7.34 10.49
CA PRO A 102 4.55 7.85 11.28
C PRO A 102 4.58 7.25 12.68
N THR A 103 5.77 6.85 13.12
CA THR A 103 5.97 6.39 14.50
C THR A 103 6.24 7.58 15.41
N ALA A 104 5.54 7.66 16.56
CA ALA A 104 5.68 8.78 17.50
C ALA A 104 7.11 9.01 18.03
N ARG A 105 7.99 7.99 17.94
CA ARG A 105 9.35 8.01 18.50
C ARG A 105 10.45 8.09 17.44
N SER A 106 10.14 8.14 16.14
CA SER A 106 11.15 8.11 15.07
C SER A 106 10.67 8.78 13.77
N ARG A 107 11.61 9.26 12.95
CA ARG A 107 11.35 9.68 11.55
C ARG A 107 11.09 8.50 10.60
N SER A 108 10.69 7.36 11.15
CA SER A 108 10.30 6.13 10.45
C SER A 108 8.79 5.96 10.45
N ASN A 109 8.28 5.32 9.41
CA ASN A 109 6.88 4.90 9.38
C ASN A 109 6.79 3.39 9.61
N ASP A 110 5.77 2.98 10.35
CA ASP A 110 5.29 1.60 10.40
C ASP A 110 4.34 1.36 9.20
N ILE A 111 4.31 0.14 8.69
CA ILE A 111 3.39 -0.27 7.62
C ILE A 111 2.15 -0.83 8.30
N VAL A 112 0.96 -0.35 7.91
CA VAL A 112 -0.33 -0.83 8.39
C VAL A 112 -1.13 -1.34 7.19
N ILE A 113 -1.54 -2.59 7.22
CA ILE A 113 -2.42 -3.19 6.21
C ILE A 113 -3.77 -3.44 6.89
N LEU A 114 -4.81 -2.75 6.45
CA LEU A 114 -6.18 -3.02 6.85
C LEU A 114 -6.75 -4.09 5.91
N TYR A 115 -7.41 -5.08 6.49
CA TYR A 115 -8.03 -6.15 5.73
C TYR A 115 -9.34 -6.59 6.40
N ASP A 116 -10.24 -7.09 5.57
CA ASP A 116 -11.45 -7.76 6.02
C ASP A 116 -11.19 -9.26 6.04
N SER A 117 -11.75 -9.94 7.04
CA SER A 117 -11.58 -11.37 7.18
C SER A 117 -12.88 -12.07 7.54
N SER A 118 -13.42 -12.85 6.61
CA SER A 118 -14.64 -13.61 6.83
C SER A 118 -14.34 -15.02 7.30
N ARG A 119 -15.10 -15.44 8.32
CA ARG A 119 -14.98 -16.75 8.95
C ARG A 119 -16.20 -17.61 8.70
N ILE A 120 -15.99 -18.92 8.64
CA ILE A 120 -17.06 -19.92 8.68
C ILE A 120 -17.60 -19.99 10.12
N GLY A 121 -18.90 -19.74 10.30
CA GLY A 121 -19.56 -19.78 11.62
C GLY A 121 -20.27 -18.46 12.00
N PRO A 122 -20.82 -18.37 13.24
CA PRO A 122 -21.53 -17.18 13.71
C PRO A 122 -20.62 -15.95 13.71
N GLN A 123 -20.98 -14.93 12.94
CA GLN A 123 -20.22 -13.68 12.85
C GLN A 123 -20.91 -12.61 13.69
N HIS A 124 -20.30 -12.25 14.83
CA HIS A 124 -20.76 -11.13 15.64
C HIS A 124 -19.82 -9.92 15.43
N GLY A 125 -20.27 -8.94 14.65
CA GLY A 125 -19.59 -7.64 14.48
C GLY A 125 -18.73 -7.48 13.22
N THR A 126 -18.14 -6.28 13.08
CA THR A 126 -17.27 -5.90 11.95
C THR A 126 -15.94 -6.63 11.96
N GLN A 127 -15.58 -7.25 10.83
CA GLN A 127 -14.41 -8.11 10.66
C GLN A 127 -13.12 -7.38 10.23
N HIS A 128 -13.08 -6.07 10.42
CA HIS A 128 -11.94 -5.25 10.05
C HIS A 128 -10.76 -5.57 10.96
N ARG A 129 -9.66 -6.02 10.37
CA ARG A 129 -8.42 -6.34 11.06
C ARG A 129 -7.26 -5.55 10.47
N ALA A 130 -6.16 -5.51 11.21
CA ALA A 130 -4.95 -4.82 10.79
C ALA A 130 -3.74 -5.73 10.96
N LEU A 131 -2.80 -5.69 10.01
CA LEU A 131 -1.43 -6.17 10.18
C LEU A 131 -0.53 -4.96 10.31
N VAL A 132 0.38 -4.98 11.28
CA VAL A 132 1.29 -3.85 11.53
C VAL A 132 2.71 -4.35 11.52
N TYR A 133 3.52 -3.78 10.64
CA TYR A 133 4.94 -4.11 10.52
C TYR A 133 5.79 -2.90 10.86
N ARG A 134 6.72 -3.12 11.79
CA ARG A 134 7.86 -2.23 11.99
C ARG A 134 9.02 -2.75 11.16
N ILE A 135 9.51 -1.91 10.26
CA ILE A 135 10.68 -2.25 9.44
C ILE A 135 11.94 -1.82 10.19
N ASP A 136 12.79 -2.79 10.47
CA ASP A 136 14.16 -2.60 10.94
C ASP A 136 15.14 -2.73 9.76
N ALA A 137 16.43 -2.48 9.98
CA ALA A 137 17.46 -2.41 8.95
C ALA A 137 17.58 -3.66 8.04
N THR A 138 17.07 -4.82 8.47
CA THR A 138 17.13 -6.06 7.69
C THR A 138 15.87 -6.93 7.80
N LYS A 139 14.88 -6.55 8.62
CA LYS A 139 13.76 -7.42 8.95
C LYS A 139 12.46 -6.64 9.11
N ALA A 140 11.35 -7.30 8.76
CA ALA A 140 10.01 -6.83 9.08
C ALA A 140 9.53 -7.51 10.36
N LEU A 141 9.29 -6.72 11.41
CA LEU A 141 8.78 -7.19 12.69
C LEU A 141 7.28 -6.93 12.79
N ARG A 142 6.51 -8.01 12.95
CA ARG A 142 5.06 -7.90 13.19
C ARG A 142 4.79 -7.40 14.60
N CYS A 143 3.82 -6.50 14.74
CA CYS A 143 3.52 -5.80 16.00
C CYS A 143 2.10 -6.14 16.51
N PRO A 144 1.87 -7.35 17.04
CA PRO A 144 0.54 -7.84 17.40
C PRO A 144 -0.18 -6.96 18.44
N ASP A 145 0.55 -6.31 19.35
CA ASP A 145 -0.03 -5.38 20.33
C ASP A 145 -0.70 -4.17 19.67
N ILE A 146 -0.14 -3.70 18.54
CA ILE A 146 -0.71 -2.59 17.78
C ILE A 146 -1.87 -3.10 16.91
N GLU A 147 -1.76 -4.31 16.35
CA GLU A 147 -2.84 -4.96 15.59
C GLU A 147 -4.12 -5.07 16.42
N ARG A 148 -4.03 -5.58 17.66
CA ARG A 148 -5.18 -5.68 18.58
C ARG A 148 -5.84 -4.33 18.85
N ARG A 149 -5.06 -3.25 18.95
CA ARG A 149 -5.60 -1.89 19.14
C ARG A 149 -6.31 -1.36 17.90
N LEU A 150 -5.93 -1.82 16.72
CA LEU A 150 -6.52 -1.43 15.45
C LEU A 150 -7.68 -2.35 15.03
N GLU A 151 -8.02 -3.37 15.80
CA GLU A 151 -9.14 -4.27 15.51
C GLU A 151 -10.48 -3.49 15.44
N GLY A 152 -11.23 -3.65 14.35
CA GLY A 152 -12.43 -2.87 14.04
C GLY A 152 -12.16 -1.51 13.38
N ALA A 153 -10.91 -1.16 13.05
CA ALA A 153 -10.62 0.06 12.30
C ALA A 153 -10.91 -0.15 10.80
N ALA A 154 -12.03 0.41 10.33
CA ALA A 154 -12.46 0.28 8.94
C ALA A 154 -11.69 1.18 7.94
N ASN A 155 -11.02 2.24 8.42
CA ASN A 155 -10.41 3.23 7.53
C ASN A 155 -9.18 3.93 8.14
N ALA A 156 -8.45 4.67 7.30
CA ALA A 156 -7.24 5.38 7.66
C ALA A 156 -7.45 6.46 8.75
N ALA A 157 -8.61 7.11 8.78
CA ALA A 157 -8.92 8.13 9.79
C ALA A 157 -9.02 7.49 11.18
N THR A 158 -9.71 6.35 11.30
CA THR A 158 -9.81 5.57 12.54
C THR A 158 -8.45 5.04 12.99
N VAL A 159 -7.62 4.57 12.06
CA VAL A 159 -6.23 4.15 12.35
C VAL A 159 -5.43 5.31 12.94
N ARG A 160 -5.44 6.48 12.28
CA ARG A 160 -4.72 7.67 12.75
C ARG A 160 -5.23 8.14 14.11
N ALA A 161 -6.55 8.13 14.34
CA ALA A 161 -7.14 8.49 15.63
C ALA A 161 -6.70 7.55 16.76
N ARG A 162 -6.68 6.24 16.51
CA ARG A 162 -6.29 5.22 17.51
C ARG A 162 -4.79 5.21 17.81
N LEU A 163 -3.96 5.49 16.81
CA LEU A 163 -2.50 5.59 16.96
C LEU A 163 -2.06 6.94 17.53
N GLY A 164 -2.74 8.03 17.19
CA GLY A 164 -2.46 9.39 17.69
C GLY A 164 -2.71 9.56 19.19
N ARG A 165 -3.48 8.66 19.82
CA ARG A 165 -3.61 8.55 21.28
C ARG A 165 -2.36 8.00 21.99
N ARG A 166 -1.26 7.70 21.28
CA ARG A 166 0.07 7.50 21.89
C ARG A 166 0.59 8.84 22.44
N LYS A 167 0.12 9.25 23.61
CA LYS A 167 0.87 10.14 24.51
C LYS A 167 1.38 9.29 25.68
N GLY A 168 2.71 9.20 25.84
CA GLY A 168 3.41 8.52 26.94
C GLY A 168 3.87 7.12 26.61
#